data_AF-A0A8T5JFU6-F1
#
_entry.id   AF-A0A8T5JFU6-F1
#
_cell.length_a   1.000
_cell.length_b   1.000
_cell.length_c   1.000
_cell.angle_alpha   90.00
_cell.angle_beta   90.00
_cell.angle_gamma   90.00
#
_symmetry.space_group_name_H-M   'P 1'
#
loop_
_entity.id
_entity.type
_entity.pdbx_description
1 polymer ?
#
loop_
_entity_poly.entity_id
_entity_poly.type
_entity_poly.pdbx_seq_one_letter_code
_entity_poly.pdbx_strand_id
1 'polypeptide(L)'
;MSQIVSRIWKPMRRKGAERYLQLTILSFAASVSLTRLILELTGYPQLGNSTLHIAHVLYGGVILYASSLIPLLYANRWAYTWGAILSGVGVGLFIDEVGKFITQSNDYFFPAAAPIIYAFFLITVLLYFRIKIEPETDIRGELYAVMEVLQEVLDHDLEQDEHSELNRRLEGIISRTENPNYKRLAIELNDFVDSDALVQVEGKPNLF
;
A
#
# COMPACT_ATOMS: atom_id res chain seq x y z
N MET A 1 -3.46 22.64 -36.74
CA MET A 1 -3.48 21.16 -36.82
C MET A 1 -3.42 20.63 -35.39
N SER A 2 -4.53 20.07 -34.92
CA SER A 2 -4.72 19.63 -33.53
C SER A 2 -3.88 18.40 -33.25
N GLN A 3 -2.88 18.53 -32.38
CA GLN A 3 -2.28 17.35 -31.75
C GLN A 3 -3.31 16.80 -30.76
N ILE A 4 -4.08 15.82 -31.23
CA ILE A 4 -4.84 14.95 -30.37
C ILE A 4 -3.80 14.22 -29.51
N VAL A 5 -3.61 14.71 -28.30
CA VAL A 5 -2.90 13.98 -27.24
C VAL A 5 -3.63 12.65 -27.12
N SER A 6 -3.07 11.59 -27.71
CA SER A 6 -3.63 10.26 -27.57
C SER A 6 -3.58 9.93 -26.08
N ARG A 7 -4.75 9.85 -25.45
CA ARG A 7 -4.85 9.61 -24.01
C ARG A 7 -4.29 8.23 -23.73
N ILE A 8 -3.13 8.15 -23.08
CA ILE A 8 -2.45 6.87 -22.82
C ILE A 8 -2.98 6.25 -21.52
N TRP A 9 -3.88 5.28 -21.63
CA TRP A 9 -4.56 4.60 -20.51
C TRP A 9 -3.78 3.41 -19.92
N LYS A 10 -2.45 3.45 -19.91
CA LYS A 10 -1.65 2.38 -19.29
C LYS A 10 -1.53 2.66 -17.78
N PRO A 11 -1.99 1.78 -16.89
CA PRO A 11 -1.82 1.96 -15.45
C PRO A 11 -0.33 1.94 -15.11
N MET A 12 0.10 2.86 -14.24
CA MET A 12 1.46 2.90 -13.73
C MET A 12 1.50 2.36 -12.31
N ARG A 13 2.40 1.40 -12.07
CA ARG A 13 2.62 0.86 -10.74
C ARG A 13 3.29 1.93 -9.87
N ARG A 14 2.81 2.11 -8.64
CA ARG A 14 3.47 2.96 -7.63
C ARG A 14 4.82 2.38 -7.23
N LYS A 15 5.78 3.24 -6.88
CA LYS A 15 7.11 2.82 -6.38
C LYS A 15 6.96 1.94 -5.14
N GLY A 16 6.15 2.37 -4.17
CA GLY A 16 5.94 1.65 -2.90
C GLY A 16 5.01 0.44 -2.96
N ALA A 17 4.48 0.05 -4.13
CA ALA A 17 3.41 -0.95 -4.24
C ALA A 17 3.76 -2.31 -3.59
N GLU A 18 5.02 -2.74 -3.69
CA GLU A 18 5.50 -3.96 -3.04
C GLU A 18 5.44 -3.85 -1.51
N ARG A 19 6.02 -2.78 -0.94
CA ARG A 19 6.05 -2.51 0.50
C ARG A 19 4.63 -2.42 1.07
N TYR A 20 3.73 -1.70 0.40
CA TYR A 20 2.34 -1.57 0.84
C TYR A 20 1.64 -2.94 0.87
N LEU A 21 1.80 -3.77 -0.17
CA LEU A 21 1.16 -5.09 -0.18
C LEU A 21 1.76 -6.03 0.86
N GLN A 22 3.07 -5.96 1.10
CA GLN A 22 3.72 -6.68 2.19
C GLN A 22 3.15 -6.28 3.56
N LEU A 23 3.00 -4.98 3.83
CA LEU A 23 2.40 -4.47 5.05
C LEU A 23 0.96 -4.95 5.23
N THR A 24 0.16 -4.96 4.15
CA THR A 24 -1.19 -5.51 4.17
C THR A 24 -1.18 -6.99 4.56
N ILE A 25 -0.32 -7.81 3.96
CA ILE A 25 -0.21 -9.25 4.24
C ILE A 25 0.20 -9.51 5.69
N LEU A 26 1.22 -8.80 6.18
CA LEU A 26 1.71 -8.94 7.55
C LEU A 26 0.65 -8.52 8.56
N SER A 27 -0.02 -7.38 8.33
CA SER A 27 -1.07 -6.86 9.19
C SER A 27 -2.30 -7.78 9.17
N PHE A 28 -2.63 -8.36 8.03
CA PHE A 28 -3.70 -9.34 7.90
C PHE A 28 -3.40 -10.63 8.70
N ALA A 29 -2.24 -11.24 8.48
CA ALA A 29 -1.82 -12.42 9.23
C ALA A 29 -1.83 -12.16 10.74
N ALA A 30 -1.21 -11.05 11.16
CA ALA A 30 -1.18 -10.64 12.56
C ALA A 30 -2.58 -10.44 13.13
N SER A 31 -3.48 -9.78 12.40
CA SER A 31 -4.85 -9.54 12.84
C SER A 31 -5.62 -10.82 13.07
N VAL A 32 -5.56 -11.79 12.15
CA VAL A 32 -6.26 -13.09 12.33
C VAL A 32 -5.64 -13.87 13.50
N SER A 33 -4.31 -14.00 13.53
CA SER A 33 -3.61 -14.76 14.56
C SER A 33 -3.84 -14.18 15.96
N LEU A 34 -3.76 -12.86 16.10
CA LEU A 34 -3.97 -12.17 17.37
C LEU A 34 -5.42 -12.25 17.83
N THR A 35 -6.39 -12.07 16.91
CA THR A 35 -7.81 -12.19 17.24
C THR A 35 -8.13 -13.58 17.78
N ARG A 36 -7.68 -14.64 17.09
CA ARG A 36 -7.87 -16.02 17.54
C ARG A 36 -7.17 -16.33 18.86
N LEU A 37 -5.94 -15.85 19.03
CA LEU A 37 -5.22 -16.02 20.29
C LEU A 37 -5.97 -15.37 21.46
N ILE A 38 -6.47 -14.15 21.26
CA ILE A 38 -7.25 -13.44 22.28
C ILE A 38 -8.54 -14.20 22.59
N LEU A 39 -9.28 -14.65 21.57
CA LEU A 39 -10.52 -15.40 21.77
C LEU A 39 -10.29 -16.72 22.50
N GLU A 40 -9.22 -17.44 22.18
CA GLU A 40 -8.85 -18.69 22.86
C GLU A 40 -8.47 -18.43 24.32
N LEU A 41 -7.65 -17.41 24.60
CA LEU A 41 -7.23 -17.05 25.96
C LEU A 41 -8.38 -16.54 26.84
N THR A 42 -9.39 -15.91 26.23
CA THR A 42 -10.53 -15.32 26.94
C THR A 42 -11.76 -16.23 26.96
N GLY A 43 -11.71 -17.39 26.31
CA GLY A 43 -12.81 -18.36 26.28
C GLY A 43 -14.01 -17.92 25.43
N TYR A 44 -13.78 -17.23 24.31
CA TYR A 44 -14.80 -16.75 23.38
C TYR A 44 -15.86 -15.85 24.05
N PRO A 45 -15.45 -14.72 24.67
CA PRO A 45 -16.36 -13.80 25.35
C PRO A 45 -17.32 -13.18 24.34
N GLN A 46 -18.61 -13.15 24.68
CA GLN A 46 -19.58 -12.42 23.89
C GLN A 46 -19.45 -10.92 24.17
N LEU A 47 -19.08 -10.16 23.14
CA LEU A 47 -19.12 -8.70 23.16
C LEU A 47 -20.56 -8.26 22.83
N GLY A 48 -21.40 -8.11 23.85
CA GLY A 48 -22.82 -7.84 23.65
C GLY A 48 -23.68 -8.04 24.90
N ASN A 49 -24.99 -7.84 24.75
CA ASN A 49 -25.99 -8.22 25.75
C ASN A 49 -26.86 -9.37 25.20
N SER A 50 -27.91 -9.78 25.93
CA SER A 50 -28.82 -10.86 25.52
C SER A 50 -29.58 -10.61 24.20
N THR A 51 -29.54 -9.39 23.67
CA THR A 51 -30.24 -8.98 22.44
C THR A 51 -29.31 -8.57 21.30
N LEU A 52 -28.08 -8.17 21.60
CA LEU A 52 -27.20 -7.46 20.66
C LEU A 52 -25.78 -7.99 20.81
N HIS A 53 -25.30 -8.72 19.81
CA HIS A 53 -23.91 -9.18 19.70
C HIS A 53 -23.16 -8.30 18.70
N ILE A 54 -22.15 -7.57 19.17
CA ILE A 54 -21.28 -6.75 18.30
C ILE A 54 -20.17 -7.65 17.77
N ALA A 55 -20.35 -8.12 16.55
CA ALA A 55 -19.40 -8.96 15.84
C ALA A 55 -18.14 -8.15 15.48
N HIS A 56 -16.95 -8.73 15.61
CA HIS A 56 -15.72 -8.01 15.25
C HIS A 56 -15.62 -7.72 13.74
N VAL A 57 -16.43 -8.39 12.92
CA VAL A 57 -16.72 -8.04 11.52
C VAL A 57 -17.14 -6.59 11.35
N LEU A 58 -17.91 -6.01 12.30
CA LEU A 58 -18.32 -4.62 12.21
C LEU A 58 -17.12 -3.68 12.36
N TYR A 59 -16.24 -3.95 13.33
CA TYR A 59 -15.00 -3.19 13.47
C TYR A 59 -14.09 -3.37 12.25
N GLY A 60 -13.99 -4.59 11.73
CA GLY A 60 -13.30 -4.88 10.47
C GLY A 60 -13.81 -4.03 9.31
N GLY A 61 -15.14 -3.96 9.12
CA GLY A 61 -15.78 -3.12 8.10
C GLY A 61 -15.52 -1.62 8.27
N VAL A 62 -15.58 -1.10 9.49
CA VAL A 62 -15.28 0.31 9.78
C VAL A 62 -13.82 0.63 9.48
N ILE A 63 -12.89 -0.25 9.87
CA ILE A 63 -11.46 -0.08 9.61
C ILE A 63 -11.17 -0.14 8.10
N LEU A 64 -11.83 -1.05 7.36
CA LEU A 64 -11.74 -1.10 5.90
C LEU A 64 -12.22 0.19 5.24
N TYR A 65 -13.36 0.73 5.69
CA TYR A 65 -13.86 2.00 5.18
C TYR A 65 -12.88 3.14 5.48
N ALA A 66 -12.38 3.25 6.72
CA ALA A 66 -11.38 4.24 7.09
C ALA A 66 -10.09 4.10 6.25
N SER A 67 -9.60 2.88 6.05
CA SER A 67 -8.45 2.58 5.18
C SER A 67 -8.65 3.11 3.76
N SER A 68 -9.86 3.00 3.21
CA SER A 68 -10.16 3.52 1.86
C SER A 68 -10.17 5.04 1.78
N LEU A 69 -10.50 5.74 2.88
CA LEU A 69 -10.56 7.20 2.92
C LEU A 69 -9.18 7.85 2.99
N ILE A 70 -8.21 7.24 3.68
CA ILE A 70 -6.87 7.81 3.86
C ILE A 70 -6.21 8.23 2.53
N PRO A 71 -6.08 7.36 1.50
CA PRO A 71 -5.47 7.75 0.23
C PRO A 71 -6.35 8.67 -0.63
N LEU A 72 -7.62 8.88 -0.25
CA LEU A 72 -8.51 9.86 -0.89
C LEU A 72 -8.37 11.25 -0.28
N LEU A 73 -7.99 11.32 1.00
CA LEU A 73 -7.87 12.56 1.76
C LEU A 73 -6.46 13.15 1.71
N TYR A 74 -5.43 12.30 1.67
CA TYR A 74 -4.03 12.70 1.81
C TYR A 74 -3.22 12.33 0.57
N ALA A 75 -2.33 13.23 0.15
CA ALA A 75 -1.46 13.04 -1.02
C ALA A 75 -0.11 12.40 -0.66
N ASN A 76 0.33 12.55 0.60
CA ASN A 76 1.62 12.09 1.08
C ASN A 76 1.75 10.56 1.07
N ARG A 77 2.99 10.06 1.03
CA ARG A 77 3.27 8.62 0.97
C ARG A 77 2.80 7.84 2.19
N TRP A 78 2.91 8.43 3.38
CA TRP A 78 2.46 7.80 4.63
C TRP A 78 0.98 7.36 4.55
N ALA A 79 0.16 8.05 3.76
CA ALA A 79 -1.24 7.71 3.55
C ALA A 79 -1.42 6.28 3.01
N TYR A 80 -0.53 5.86 2.10
CA TYR A 80 -0.55 4.50 1.57
C TYR A 80 -0.01 3.47 2.57
N THR A 81 1.00 3.83 3.38
CA THR A 81 1.51 3.00 4.47
C THR A 81 0.40 2.69 5.48
N TRP A 82 -0.28 3.71 5.98
CA TRP A 82 -1.40 3.54 6.92
C TRP A 82 -2.61 2.88 6.26
N GLY A 83 -2.92 3.22 5.02
CA GLY A 83 -3.95 2.56 4.23
C GLY A 83 -3.72 1.05 4.13
N ALA A 84 -2.48 0.62 3.85
CA ALA A 84 -2.10 -0.78 3.77
C ALA A 84 -2.24 -1.52 5.11
N ILE A 85 -1.71 -0.94 6.19
CA ILE A 85 -1.79 -1.53 7.54
C ILE A 85 -3.26 -1.71 7.95
N LEU A 86 -4.05 -0.64 7.86
CA LEU A 86 -5.47 -0.68 8.23
C LEU A 86 -6.28 -1.61 7.32
N SER A 87 -5.94 -1.68 6.02
CA SER A 87 -6.58 -2.64 5.11
C SER A 87 -6.34 -4.07 5.59
N GLY A 88 -5.09 -4.42 5.93
CA GLY A 88 -4.75 -5.74 6.45
C GLY A 88 -5.47 -6.07 7.75
N VAL A 89 -5.47 -5.15 8.73
CA VAL A 89 -6.19 -5.31 10.00
C VAL A 89 -7.69 -5.46 9.77
N GLY A 90 -8.28 -4.59 8.95
CA GLY A 90 -9.71 -4.59 8.65
C GLY A 90 -10.17 -5.88 7.97
N VAL A 91 -9.42 -6.35 6.97
CA VAL A 91 -9.66 -7.67 6.34
C VAL A 91 -9.55 -8.78 7.36
N GLY A 92 -8.52 -8.78 8.21
CA GLY A 92 -8.29 -9.83 9.20
C GLY A 92 -9.46 -9.99 10.19
N LEU A 93 -9.92 -8.87 10.76
CA LEU A 93 -11.09 -8.84 11.65
C LEU A 93 -12.38 -9.22 10.92
N PHE A 94 -12.52 -8.84 9.65
CA PHE A 94 -13.70 -9.15 8.86
C PHE A 94 -13.77 -10.65 8.51
N ILE A 95 -12.69 -11.22 8.02
CA ILE A 95 -12.70 -12.59 7.49
C ILE A 95 -12.66 -13.65 8.60
N ASP A 96 -12.13 -13.33 9.79
CA ASP A 96 -12.08 -14.29 10.91
C ASP A 96 -13.48 -14.73 11.35
N GLU A 97 -14.50 -13.89 11.14
CA GLU A 97 -15.89 -14.19 11.50
C GLU A 97 -16.70 -14.81 10.35
N VAL A 98 -16.07 -15.11 9.20
CA VAL A 98 -16.78 -15.62 8.01
C VAL A 98 -17.53 -16.93 8.30
N GLY A 99 -17.03 -17.76 9.22
CA GLY A 99 -17.70 -19.00 9.64
C GLY A 99 -19.12 -18.77 10.15
N LYS A 100 -19.30 -17.74 10.99
CA LYS A 100 -20.62 -17.33 11.51
C LYS A 100 -21.59 -16.89 10.42
N PHE A 101 -21.14 -16.50 9.23
CA PHE A 101 -22.02 -15.97 8.19
C PHE A 101 -22.23 -16.93 7.01
N ILE A 102 -21.51 -18.05 6.98
CA ILE A 102 -21.66 -19.07 5.92
C ILE A 102 -22.82 -20.01 6.23
N THR A 103 -23.12 -20.25 7.51
CA THR A 103 -24.19 -21.16 7.92
C THR A 103 -25.42 -20.40 8.43
N GLN A 104 -26.62 -20.91 8.15
CA GLN A 104 -27.87 -20.33 8.68
C GLN A 104 -27.95 -20.39 10.21
N SER A 105 -27.16 -21.26 10.84
CA SER A 105 -27.04 -21.42 12.29
C SER A 105 -25.98 -20.53 12.94
N ASN A 106 -25.28 -19.70 12.15
CA ASN A 106 -24.15 -18.88 12.58
C ASN A 106 -23.05 -19.65 13.34
N ASP A 107 -22.68 -20.82 12.84
CA ASP A 107 -21.62 -21.66 13.42
C ASP A 107 -20.23 -21.11 13.12
N TYR A 108 -19.58 -20.54 14.14
CA TYR A 108 -18.22 -19.97 14.05
C TYR A 108 -17.16 -21.00 13.63
N PHE A 109 -17.33 -22.28 13.97
CA PHE A 109 -16.34 -23.34 13.71
C PHE A 109 -16.66 -24.15 12.44
N PHE A 110 -17.53 -23.63 11.57
CA PHE A 110 -17.91 -24.36 10.37
C PHE A 110 -16.67 -24.74 9.53
N PRO A 111 -16.50 -26.03 9.15
CA PRO A 111 -15.25 -26.52 8.55
C PRO A 111 -14.79 -25.77 7.30
N ALA A 112 -15.72 -25.14 6.56
CA ALA A 112 -15.40 -24.35 5.36
C ALA A 112 -14.84 -22.95 5.66
N ALA A 113 -14.96 -22.44 6.90
CA ALA A 113 -14.47 -21.12 7.28
C ALA A 113 -12.95 -21.00 7.16
N ALA A 114 -12.21 -22.02 7.65
CA ALA A 114 -10.76 -22.04 7.58
C ALA A 114 -10.23 -22.06 6.12
N PRO A 115 -10.71 -22.93 5.21
CA PRO A 115 -10.36 -22.88 3.80
C PRO A 115 -10.56 -21.52 3.12
N ILE A 116 -11.63 -20.79 3.45
CA ILE A 116 -11.92 -19.48 2.85
C ILE A 116 -10.89 -18.44 3.30
N ILE A 117 -10.56 -18.40 4.59
CA ILE A 117 -9.54 -17.50 5.14
C ILE A 117 -8.19 -17.79 4.47
N TYR A 118 -7.80 -19.07 4.37
CA TYR A 118 -6.55 -19.47 3.73
C TYR A 118 -6.52 -19.16 2.23
N ALA A 119 -7.63 -19.37 1.51
CA ALA A 119 -7.72 -19.04 0.10
C ALA A 119 -7.54 -17.53 -0.14
N PHE A 120 -8.21 -16.70 0.66
CA PHE A 120 -8.10 -15.24 0.55
C PHE A 120 -6.69 -14.74 0.89
N PHE A 121 -6.08 -15.30 1.94
CA PHE A 121 -4.68 -15.02 2.28
C PHE A 121 -3.73 -15.43 1.16
N LEU A 122 -3.89 -16.64 0.61
CA LEU A 122 -3.04 -17.15 -0.45
C LEU A 122 -3.17 -16.33 -1.74
N ILE A 123 -4.37 -15.91 -2.12
CA ILE A 123 -4.58 -15.01 -3.27
C ILE A 123 -3.81 -13.70 -3.07
N THR A 124 -3.87 -13.13 -1.87
CA THR A 124 -3.15 -11.89 -1.54
C THR A 124 -1.62 -12.08 -1.65
N VAL A 125 -1.10 -13.21 -1.16
CA VAL A 125 0.32 -13.57 -1.28
C VAL A 125 0.73 -13.80 -2.73
N LEU A 126 -0.11 -14.45 -3.54
CA LEU A 126 0.14 -14.64 -4.97
C LEU A 126 0.19 -13.30 -5.71
N LEU A 127 -0.66 -12.34 -5.35
CA LEU A 127 -0.59 -10.97 -5.87
C LEU A 127 0.73 -10.29 -5.49
N TYR A 128 1.23 -10.49 -4.27
CA TYR A 128 2.54 -9.98 -3.85
C TYR A 128 3.66 -10.51 -4.73
N PHE A 129 3.72 -11.82 -4.95
CA PHE A 129 4.73 -12.39 -5.85
C PHE A 129 4.57 -11.89 -7.28
N ARG A 130 3.34 -11.70 -7.75
CA ARG A 130 3.09 -11.18 -9.10
C ARG A 130 3.58 -9.74 -9.27
N ILE A 131 3.47 -8.93 -8.21
CA ILE A 131 3.92 -7.53 -8.17
C ILE A 131 5.42 -7.42 -7.93
N LYS A 132 6.01 -8.31 -7.12
CA LYS A 132 7.45 -8.31 -6.81
C LYS A 132 8.33 -8.49 -8.05
N ILE A 133 7.84 -9.19 -9.07
CA ILE A 133 8.54 -9.32 -10.35
C ILE A 133 8.78 -7.90 -10.92
N GLU A 134 10.04 -7.48 -10.98
CA GLU A 134 10.44 -6.17 -11.49
C GLU A 134 10.02 -6.03 -12.96
N PRO A 135 9.10 -5.10 -13.29
CA PRO A 135 8.85 -4.75 -14.67
C PRO A 135 10.04 -3.93 -15.18
N GLU A 136 10.44 -4.17 -16.43
CA GLU A 136 11.19 -3.15 -17.17
C GLU A 136 10.41 -1.84 -17.10
N THR A 137 10.99 -0.87 -16.41
CA THR A 137 10.32 0.41 -16.19
C THR A 137 10.55 1.25 -17.44
N ASP A 138 9.49 1.42 -18.22
CA ASP A 138 9.45 2.37 -19.35
C ASP A 138 9.74 3.80 -18.84
N ILE A 139 10.21 4.70 -19.70
CA ILE A 139 10.55 6.10 -19.35
C ILE A 139 9.43 6.80 -18.59
N ARG A 140 8.18 6.51 -18.96
CA ARG A 140 7.01 7.03 -18.24
C ARG A 140 6.99 6.57 -16.78
N GLY A 141 7.25 5.29 -16.53
CA GLY A 141 7.28 4.75 -15.16
C GLY A 141 8.40 5.34 -14.33
N GLU A 142 9.55 5.59 -14.94
CA GLU A 142 10.67 6.30 -14.29
C GLU A 142 10.26 7.72 -13.89
N LEU A 143 9.58 8.47 -14.77
CA LEU A 143 9.07 9.80 -14.44
C LEU A 143 8.01 9.76 -13.32
N TYR A 144 7.10 8.78 -13.31
CA TYR A 144 6.15 8.62 -12.20
C TYR A 144 6.89 8.33 -10.87
N ALA A 145 7.92 7.48 -10.91
CA ALA A 145 8.74 7.19 -9.73
C ALA A 145 9.49 8.43 -9.23
N VAL A 146 10.07 9.23 -10.13
CA VAL A 146 10.71 10.52 -9.79
C VAL A 146 9.71 11.45 -9.11
N MET A 147 8.52 11.65 -9.70
CA MET A 147 7.49 12.49 -9.10
C MET A 147 7.03 12.00 -7.72
N GLU A 148 7.00 10.68 -7.51
CA GLU A 148 6.68 10.09 -6.21
C GLU A 148 7.80 10.37 -5.19
N VAL A 149 9.08 10.43 -5.57
CA VAL A 149 10.22 10.76 -4.65
C VAL A 149 10.36 12.25 -4.41
N LEU A 150 10.02 13.09 -5.37
CA LEU A 150 9.99 14.54 -5.17
C LEU A 150 8.97 14.98 -4.10
N GLN A 151 8.01 14.13 -3.70
CA GLN A 151 7.15 14.43 -2.55
C GLN A 151 7.95 14.53 -1.25
N GLU A 152 9.01 13.74 -1.08
CA GLU A 152 9.84 13.74 0.13
C GLU A 152 10.67 15.02 0.26
N VAL A 153 11.01 15.64 -0.88
CA VAL A 153 11.59 16.99 -0.90
C VAL A 153 10.64 18.01 -0.30
N LEU A 154 9.34 17.93 -0.62
CA LEU A 154 8.33 18.85 -0.09
C LEU A 154 8.11 18.63 1.41
N ASP A 155 8.21 17.39 1.86
CA ASP A 155 8.05 16.99 3.26
C ASP A 155 9.33 17.24 4.09
N HIS A 156 10.42 17.76 3.48
CA HIS A 156 11.73 17.99 4.09
C HIS A 156 12.35 16.71 4.70
N ASP A 157 12.07 15.57 4.08
CA ASP A 157 12.40 14.22 4.59
C ASP A 157 13.22 13.43 3.56
N LEU A 158 13.92 14.11 2.66
CA LEU A 158 14.70 13.45 1.63
C LEU A 158 15.95 12.80 2.23
N GLU A 159 15.94 11.46 2.28
CA GLU A 159 17.09 10.66 2.69
C GLU A 159 18.19 10.60 1.62
N GLN A 160 19.43 10.33 2.03
CA GLN A 160 20.58 10.24 1.11
C GLN A 160 20.42 9.15 0.05
N ASP A 161 19.81 8.02 0.41
CA ASP A 161 19.50 6.92 -0.51
C ASP A 161 18.45 7.33 -1.54
N GLU A 162 17.47 8.16 -1.13
CA GLU A 162 16.44 8.66 -2.03
C GLU A 162 16.94 9.77 -2.97
N HIS A 163 17.85 10.62 -2.48
CA HIS A 163 18.55 11.61 -3.31
C HIS A 163 19.39 10.92 -4.40
N SER A 164 20.21 9.94 -3.99
CA SER A 164 21.02 9.15 -4.93
C SER A 164 20.16 8.42 -5.97
N GLU A 165 19.00 7.92 -5.54
CA GLU A 165 18.05 7.25 -6.42
C GLU A 165 17.38 8.20 -7.41
N LEU A 166 17.02 9.41 -6.98
CA LEU A 166 16.48 10.45 -7.86
C LEU A 166 17.45 10.76 -8.99
N ASN A 167 18.71 11.03 -8.65
CA ASN A 167 19.75 11.36 -9.62
C ASN A 167 19.97 10.20 -10.61
N ARG A 168 20.11 8.97 -10.10
CA ARG A 168 20.26 7.77 -10.95
C ARG A 168 19.11 7.60 -11.95
N ARG A 169 17.87 7.85 -11.51
CA ARG A 169 16.69 7.74 -12.39
C ARG A 169 16.64 8.87 -13.42
N LEU A 170 16.91 10.10 -13.00
CA LEU A 170 16.89 11.28 -13.88
C LEU A 170 17.96 11.17 -14.98
N GLU A 171 19.19 10.81 -14.63
CA GLU A 171 20.25 10.51 -15.60
C GLU A 171 19.85 9.36 -16.55
N GLY A 172 19.24 8.32 -15.99
CA GLY A 172 18.69 7.20 -16.76
C GLY A 172 17.59 7.61 -17.74
N ILE A 173 16.79 8.62 -17.42
CA ILE A 173 15.76 9.18 -18.32
C ILE A 173 16.42 10.04 -19.40
N ILE A 174 17.33 10.95 -19.02
CA ILE A 174 18.01 11.89 -19.92
C ILE A 174 18.78 11.16 -21.03
N SER A 175 19.39 10.02 -20.69
CA SER A 175 20.17 9.19 -21.61
C SER A 175 19.30 8.32 -22.53
N ARG A 176 18.19 7.78 -22.04
CA ARG A 176 17.36 6.79 -22.77
C ARG A 176 16.17 7.39 -23.52
N THR A 177 15.69 8.58 -23.14
CA THR A 177 14.46 9.11 -23.73
C THR A 177 14.70 9.76 -25.10
N GLU A 178 13.89 9.38 -26.08
CA GLU A 178 13.85 10.02 -27.41
C GLU A 178 12.91 11.23 -27.43
N ASN A 179 12.08 11.42 -26.40
CA ASN A 179 11.12 12.52 -26.35
C ASN A 179 11.79 13.79 -25.80
N PRO A 180 11.89 14.88 -26.60
CA PRO A 180 12.58 16.10 -26.19
C PRO A 180 11.93 16.79 -24.97
N ASN A 181 10.62 16.65 -24.79
CA ASN A 181 9.91 17.25 -23.65
C ASN A 181 10.21 16.50 -22.35
N TYR A 182 10.26 15.16 -22.38
CA TYR A 182 10.63 14.36 -21.21
C TYR A 182 12.10 14.56 -20.86
N LYS A 183 12.98 14.66 -21.86
CA LYS A 183 14.39 14.99 -21.65
C LYS A 183 14.56 16.33 -20.98
N ARG A 184 13.87 17.37 -21.48
CA ARG A 184 13.91 18.71 -20.89
C ARG A 184 13.41 18.70 -19.44
N LEU A 185 12.26 18.09 -19.18
CA LEU A 185 11.73 17.98 -17.81
C LEU A 185 12.72 17.28 -16.87
N ALA A 186 13.33 16.18 -17.31
CA ALA A 186 14.29 15.45 -16.50
C ALA A 186 15.56 16.27 -16.20
N ILE A 187 16.05 17.08 -17.15
CA ILE A 187 17.20 17.99 -16.91
C ILE A 187 16.83 19.03 -15.85
N GLU A 188 15.70 19.72 -15.99
CA GLU A 188 15.28 20.76 -15.05
C GLU A 188 15.04 20.19 -13.64
N LEU A 189 14.51 18.97 -13.54
CA LEU A 189 14.36 18.28 -12.26
C LEU A 189 15.71 17.85 -11.66
N ASN A 190 16.66 17.40 -12.50
CA ASN A 190 17.99 17.03 -12.04
C ASN A 190 18.73 18.26 -11.49
N ASP A 191 18.70 19.37 -12.23
CA ASP A 191 19.29 20.64 -11.81
C ASP A 191 18.67 21.14 -10.49
N PHE A 192 17.36 20.95 -10.30
CA PHE A 192 16.69 21.26 -9.03
C PHE A 192 17.16 20.37 -7.88
N VAL A 193 17.25 19.06 -8.09
CA VAL A 193 17.66 18.08 -7.06
C VAL A 193 19.14 18.24 -6.68
N ASP A 194 19.99 18.65 -7.62
CA ASP A 194 21.41 18.91 -7.38
C ASP A 194 21.68 20.30 -6.78
N SER A 195 20.68 21.19 -6.73
CA SER A 195 20.86 22.49 -6.11
C SER A 195 21.02 22.37 -4.58
N ASP A 196 21.95 23.15 -4.00
CA ASP A 196 22.26 23.21 -2.55
C ASP A 196 21.05 23.60 -1.65
N ALA A 197 19.87 23.76 -2.21
CA ALA A 197 18.64 24.13 -1.51
C ALA A 197 17.98 22.95 -0.77
N LEU A 198 18.41 21.70 -1.01
CA LEU A 198 17.85 20.53 -0.35
C LEU A 198 18.55 20.24 0.98
N VAL A 199 17.84 20.49 2.08
CA VAL A 199 18.27 20.09 3.42
C VAL A 199 18.22 18.55 3.49
N GLN A 200 19.36 17.90 3.36
CA GLN A 200 19.48 16.45 3.56
C GLN A 200 19.34 16.15 5.05
N VAL A 201 18.47 15.21 5.40
CA VAL A 201 18.33 14.76 6.78
C VAL A 201 19.48 13.80 7.09
N GLU A 202 20.52 14.29 7.77
CA GLU A 202 21.55 13.43 8.36
C GLU A 202 20.96 12.70 9.59
N GLY A 203 20.36 11.53 9.37
CA GLY A 203 20.28 10.51 10.42
C GLY A 203 18.95 9.81 10.64
N LYS A 204 19.03 8.49 10.51
CA LYS A 204 18.07 7.40 10.77
C LYS A 204 16.99 7.22 9.70
N PRO A 205 16.81 5.98 9.18
CA PRO A 205 15.77 5.68 8.22
C PRO A 205 14.41 5.98 8.84
N ASN A 206 13.61 6.79 8.15
CA ASN A 206 12.27 7.11 8.57
C ASN A 206 11.39 5.87 8.39
N LEU A 207 10.69 5.46 9.44
CA LEU A 207 9.94 4.19 9.46
C LEU A 207 8.63 4.24 8.66
N PHE A 208 8.29 5.39 8.08
CA PHE A 208 7.00 5.68 7.48
C PHE A 208 6.98 5.61 5.94
#